data_AF-A0A1S3JCH0-F1
#
_entry.id   AF-A0A1S3JCH0-F1
#
_cell.length_a   1.000
_cell.length_b   1.000
_cell.length_c   1.000
_cell.angle_alpha   90.00
_cell.angle_beta   90.00
_cell.angle_gamma   90.00
#
_symmetry.space_group_name_H-M   'P 1'
#
loop_
_entity.id
_entity.type
_entity.pdbx_description
1 polymer ?
#
loop_
_entity_poly.entity_id
_entity_poly.type
_entity_poly.pdbx_seq_one_letter_code
_entity_poly.pdbx_strand_id
1 'polypeptide(L)'
;MVSGTSDPVVLANTSETEIQRQNCIQELLCTEESYNADMSIVLDVFYRPLAEAKVLTLAELDSIFVNWKELIVCNTKLNKSMRVRKKMSGSAPIHIIGDILCENLPHLTPYIRFCSRQLTAATLIQKKTENSPQFKEVAKKCSTDHRTKGMPLSSFLLKPMQRITKYPLMIEKILKYTPEEHPDYQYCLDALQAAKELCDQVNEGVREQENSSKLEWIQNHVQCEGLPEKITFNSVTNCLGPRKLLYSGTIYKAKSNKELVGFLFNDFLLLVQPQRPLGSVVSTFSFDPETKVHYKMYKTPIFLNEVAVKAPQGAEEDPTVFQLSHIDRWYSFKSLTQLERDSWVKKIAAASKEYLETDRRKRERAYSSRQMRTTGVGRLLFVVLEGANLMACKEGKETG
;
A
#
# COMPACT_ATOMS: atom_id res chain seq x y z
N MET A 1 -39.09 4.64 -12.66
CA MET A 1 -39.50 3.24 -12.47
C MET A 1 -39.38 2.54 -13.82
N VAL A 2 -38.48 1.56 -13.95
CA VAL A 2 -38.55 0.54 -15.01
C VAL A 2 -38.19 -0.76 -14.31
N SER A 3 -39.20 -1.46 -13.83
CA SER A 3 -39.05 -2.79 -13.28
C SER A 3 -38.75 -3.75 -14.42
N GLY A 4 -37.52 -4.27 -14.47
CA GLY A 4 -37.20 -5.42 -15.32
C GLY A 4 -37.88 -6.67 -14.75
N THR A 5 -39.18 -6.83 -15.04
CA THR A 5 -39.95 -8.01 -14.68
C THR A 5 -39.51 -9.17 -15.57
N SER A 6 -38.73 -10.10 -14.99
CA SER A 6 -38.53 -11.43 -15.55
C SER A 6 -39.88 -12.11 -15.76
N ASP A 7 -40.03 -12.87 -16.86
CA ASP A 7 -41.29 -13.56 -17.15
C ASP A 7 -41.69 -14.52 -16.01
N PRO A 8 -42.92 -14.45 -15.49
CA PRO A 8 -43.34 -15.20 -14.29
C PRO A 8 -43.37 -16.72 -14.49
N VAL A 9 -43.27 -17.21 -15.74
CA VAL A 9 -43.30 -18.64 -16.07
C VAL A 9 -41.97 -19.34 -15.76
N VAL A 10 -40.83 -18.63 -15.82
CA VAL A 10 -39.49 -19.24 -15.60
C VAL A 10 -39.18 -19.41 -14.11
N LEU A 11 -39.72 -18.55 -13.26
CA LEU A 11 -39.49 -18.57 -11.81
C LEU A 11 -40.22 -19.71 -11.08
N ALA A 12 -41.23 -20.34 -11.69
CA ALA A 12 -42.10 -21.32 -11.03
C ALA A 12 -41.39 -22.62 -10.58
N ASN A 13 -40.23 -22.96 -11.16
CA ASN A 13 -39.46 -24.18 -10.86
C ASN A 13 -38.04 -23.88 -10.32
N THR A 14 -37.74 -22.64 -9.94
CA THR A 14 -36.40 -22.26 -9.46
C THR A 14 -36.33 -22.33 -7.93
N SER A 15 -35.26 -22.90 -7.36
CA SER A 15 -35.08 -22.97 -5.91
C SER A 15 -34.88 -21.58 -5.29
N GLU A 16 -35.31 -21.39 -4.04
CA GLU A 16 -35.13 -20.11 -3.33
C GLU A 16 -33.64 -19.68 -3.28
N THR A 17 -32.73 -20.64 -3.13
CA THR A 17 -31.27 -20.43 -3.20
C THR A 17 -30.83 -19.82 -4.53
N GLU A 18 -31.28 -20.37 -5.67
CA GLU A 18 -30.91 -19.85 -6.99
C GLU A 18 -31.56 -18.48 -7.26
N ILE A 19 -32.77 -18.22 -6.74
CA ILE A 19 -33.38 -16.87 -6.78
C ILE A 19 -32.49 -15.86 -6.03
N GLN A 20 -32.00 -16.19 -4.83
CA GLN A 20 -31.08 -15.31 -4.08
C GLN A 20 -29.73 -15.13 -4.79
N ARG A 21 -29.19 -16.19 -5.40
CA ARG A 21 -27.98 -16.13 -6.23
C ARG A 21 -28.16 -15.17 -7.41
N GLN A 22 -29.24 -15.31 -8.19
CA GLN A 22 -29.53 -14.41 -9.32
C GLN A 22 -29.77 -12.96 -8.89
N ASN A 23 -30.40 -12.73 -7.73
CA ASN A 23 -30.53 -11.37 -7.16
C ASN A 23 -29.15 -10.75 -6.86
N CYS A 24 -28.22 -11.52 -6.29
CA CYS A 24 -26.86 -11.06 -5.99
C CYS A 24 -26.05 -10.78 -7.28
N ILE A 25 -26.19 -11.63 -8.31
CA ILE A 25 -25.60 -11.40 -9.63
C ILE A 25 -26.18 -10.14 -10.28
N GLN A 26 -27.49 -9.93 -10.21
CA GLN A 26 -28.15 -8.74 -10.75
C GLN A 26 -27.76 -7.46 -9.98
N GLU A 27 -27.55 -7.53 -8.66
CA GLU A 27 -26.96 -6.44 -7.85
C GLU A 27 -25.56 -6.06 -8.38
N LEU A 28 -24.70 -7.05 -8.65
CA LEU A 28 -23.36 -6.83 -9.21
C LEU A 28 -23.42 -6.12 -10.58
N LEU A 29 -24.26 -6.61 -11.49
CA LEU A 29 -24.46 -6.02 -12.82
C LEU A 29 -24.95 -4.56 -12.75
N CYS A 30 -26.05 -4.32 -12.02
CA CYS A 30 -26.67 -2.99 -11.92
C CYS A 30 -25.76 -1.97 -11.23
N THR A 31 -25.02 -2.40 -10.19
CA THR A 31 -24.08 -1.52 -9.49
C THR A 31 -22.84 -1.22 -10.32
N GLU A 32 -22.37 -2.15 -11.15
CA GLU A 32 -21.24 -1.89 -12.06
C GLU A 32 -21.63 -0.92 -13.18
N GLU A 33 -22.81 -1.08 -13.79
CA GLU A 33 -23.28 -0.15 -14.82
C GLU A 33 -23.49 1.25 -14.25
N SER A 34 -24.06 1.36 -13.05
CA SER A 34 -24.21 2.63 -12.34
C SER A 34 -22.85 3.25 -11.99
N TYR A 35 -21.89 2.44 -11.53
CA TYR A 35 -20.55 2.91 -11.18
C TYR A 35 -19.76 3.38 -12.41
N ASN A 36 -19.74 2.62 -13.51
CA ASN A 36 -19.06 3.03 -14.73
C ASN A 36 -19.67 4.30 -15.36
N ALA A 37 -20.99 4.49 -15.22
CA ALA A 37 -21.67 5.74 -15.59
C ALA A 37 -21.22 6.91 -14.71
N ASP A 38 -21.21 6.76 -13.38
CA ASP A 38 -20.69 7.76 -12.44
C ASP A 38 -19.23 8.13 -12.75
N MET A 39 -18.38 7.14 -13.06
CA MET A 39 -16.97 7.36 -13.44
C MET A 39 -16.86 8.18 -14.74
N SER A 40 -17.72 7.91 -15.73
CA SER A 40 -17.73 8.64 -17.01
C SER A 40 -18.20 10.09 -16.84
N ILE A 41 -19.25 10.31 -16.03
CA ILE A 41 -19.81 11.63 -15.71
C ILE A 41 -18.73 12.58 -15.16
N VAL A 42 -17.77 12.07 -14.39
CA VAL A 42 -16.70 12.90 -13.80
C VAL A 42 -15.82 13.58 -14.84
N LEU A 43 -15.56 12.95 -15.99
CA LEU A 43 -14.78 13.59 -17.06
C LEU A 43 -15.57 14.69 -17.77
N ASP A 44 -16.85 14.47 -18.04
CA ASP A 44 -17.70 15.40 -18.77
C ASP A 44 -18.17 16.59 -17.94
N VAL A 45 -18.48 16.37 -16.66
CA VAL A 45 -19.11 17.36 -15.77
C VAL A 45 -18.11 18.10 -14.89
N PHE A 46 -17.02 17.45 -14.47
CA PHE A 46 -16.03 18.08 -13.60
C PHE A 46 -14.70 18.35 -14.31
N TYR A 47 -14.05 17.34 -14.90
CA TYR A 47 -12.72 17.52 -15.52
C TYR A 47 -12.75 18.57 -16.64
N ARG A 48 -13.63 18.42 -17.63
CA ARG A 48 -13.70 19.31 -18.79
C ARG A 48 -14.01 20.77 -18.39
N PRO A 49 -15.07 21.08 -17.61
CA PRO A 49 -15.36 22.47 -17.23
C PRO A 49 -14.30 23.11 -16.34
N LEU A 50 -13.65 22.35 -15.42
CA LEU A 50 -12.56 22.87 -14.60
C LEU A 50 -11.31 23.22 -15.43
N ALA A 51 -11.02 22.43 -16.46
CA ALA A 51 -9.91 22.68 -17.40
C ALA A 51 -10.22 23.86 -18.34
N GLU A 52 -11.42 23.91 -18.92
CA GLU A 52 -11.85 24.98 -19.83
C GLU A 52 -11.93 26.35 -19.13
N ALA A 53 -12.43 26.38 -17.89
CA ALA A 53 -12.46 27.58 -17.07
C ALA A 53 -11.08 28.01 -16.54
N LYS A 54 -10.03 27.19 -16.72
CA LYS A 54 -8.64 27.44 -16.27
C LYS A 54 -8.50 27.77 -14.78
N VAL A 55 -9.44 27.31 -13.95
CA VAL A 55 -9.42 27.49 -12.49
C VAL A 55 -8.41 26.57 -11.77
N LEU A 56 -7.89 25.58 -12.51
CA LEU A 56 -6.81 24.69 -12.12
C LEU A 56 -5.74 24.68 -13.21
N THR A 57 -4.48 24.53 -12.80
CA THR A 57 -3.37 24.23 -13.72
C THR A 57 -3.41 22.77 -14.18
N LEU A 58 -2.69 22.43 -15.25
CA LEU A 58 -2.57 21.04 -15.72
C LEU A 58 -2.01 20.10 -14.63
N ALA A 59 -0.99 20.54 -13.89
CA ALA A 59 -0.42 19.76 -12.79
C ALA A 59 -1.41 19.53 -11.63
N GLU A 60 -2.30 20.49 -11.36
CA GLU A 60 -3.35 20.34 -10.35
C GLU A 60 -4.49 19.42 -10.83
N LEU A 61 -4.86 19.47 -12.11
CA LEU A 61 -5.78 18.51 -12.72
C LEU A 61 -5.21 17.08 -12.67
N ASP A 62 -3.94 16.90 -13.07
CA ASP A 62 -3.25 15.61 -12.99
C ASP A 62 -3.09 15.12 -11.55
N SER A 63 -2.93 16.03 -10.58
CA SER A 63 -2.91 15.68 -9.15
C SER A 63 -4.28 15.30 -8.59
N ILE A 64 -5.38 15.81 -9.14
CA ILE A 64 -6.75 15.51 -8.68
C ILE A 64 -7.30 14.25 -9.33
N PHE A 65 -7.16 14.13 -10.65
CA PHE A 65 -7.75 13.05 -11.43
C PHE A 65 -6.78 11.88 -11.67
N VAL A 66 -5.47 12.08 -11.47
CA VAL A 66 -4.43 11.04 -11.50
C VAL A 66 -4.50 10.20 -12.79
N ASN A 67 -5.08 9.01 -12.72
CA ASN A 67 -5.26 8.08 -13.83
C ASN A 67 -6.73 7.69 -14.03
N TRP A 68 -7.67 8.59 -13.77
CA TRP A 68 -9.12 8.37 -13.89
C TRP A 68 -9.57 7.73 -15.22
N LYS A 69 -8.90 8.07 -16.32
CA LYS A 69 -9.15 7.47 -17.65
C LYS A 69 -8.82 5.98 -17.67
N GLU A 70 -7.74 5.54 -17.02
CA GLU A 70 -7.38 4.12 -16.90
C GLU A 70 -8.44 3.36 -16.08
N LEU A 71 -8.99 3.98 -15.02
CA LEU A 71 -10.10 3.41 -14.26
C LEU A 71 -11.34 3.20 -15.14
N ILE A 72 -11.74 4.19 -15.94
CA ILE A 72 -12.88 4.03 -16.86
C ILE A 72 -12.63 2.90 -17.85
N VAL A 73 -11.40 2.76 -18.38
CA VAL A 73 -11.05 1.70 -19.34
C VAL A 73 -11.20 0.30 -18.71
N CYS A 74 -10.66 0.05 -17.52
CA CYS A 74 -10.72 -1.28 -16.91
C CYS A 74 -12.13 -1.66 -16.45
N ASN A 75 -12.89 -0.74 -15.84
CA ASN A 75 -14.30 -0.99 -15.49
C ASN A 75 -15.19 -1.12 -16.73
N THR A 76 -14.90 -0.40 -17.82
CA THR A 76 -15.60 -0.59 -19.09
C THR A 76 -15.32 -1.96 -19.72
N LYS A 77 -14.12 -2.54 -19.55
CA LYS A 77 -13.85 -3.94 -19.95
C LYS A 77 -14.73 -4.91 -19.16
N LEU A 78 -14.65 -4.85 -17.82
CA LEU A 78 -15.45 -5.69 -16.90
C LEU A 78 -16.96 -5.57 -17.19
N ASN A 79 -17.48 -4.35 -17.27
CA ASN A 79 -18.89 -4.08 -17.57
C ASN A 79 -19.31 -4.63 -18.93
N LYS A 80 -18.47 -4.52 -19.98
CA LYS A 80 -18.75 -5.10 -21.30
C LYS A 80 -18.86 -6.63 -21.23
N SER A 81 -17.88 -7.31 -20.62
CA SER A 81 -17.91 -8.78 -20.48
C SER A 81 -19.16 -9.25 -19.75
N MET A 82 -19.52 -8.59 -18.65
CA MET A 82 -20.74 -8.88 -17.89
C MET A 82 -22.04 -8.60 -18.68
N ARG A 83 -22.10 -7.52 -19.48
CA ARG A 83 -23.26 -7.25 -20.35
C ARG A 83 -23.38 -8.25 -21.50
N VAL A 84 -22.26 -8.74 -22.03
CA VAL A 84 -22.25 -9.82 -23.03
C VAL A 84 -22.83 -11.10 -22.42
N ARG A 85 -22.39 -11.50 -21.22
CA ARG A 85 -22.95 -12.66 -20.49
C ARG A 85 -24.45 -12.52 -20.25
N LYS A 86 -24.93 -11.38 -19.74
CA LYS A 86 -26.37 -11.13 -19.54
C LYS A 86 -27.17 -11.21 -20.85
N LYS A 87 -26.62 -10.71 -21.97
CA LYS A 87 -27.26 -10.83 -23.29
C LYS A 87 -27.32 -12.27 -23.81
N MET A 88 -26.26 -13.05 -23.60
CA MET A 88 -26.21 -14.47 -23.98
C MET A 88 -27.22 -15.31 -23.18
N SER A 89 -27.45 -15.00 -21.91
CA SER A 89 -28.48 -15.65 -21.09
C SER A 89 -29.92 -15.23 -21.45
N GLY A 90 -30.13 -14.04 -22.03
CA GLY A 90 -31.47 -13.53 -22.36
C GLY A 90 -32.36 -13.41 -21.11
N SER A 91 -33.51 -14.07 -21.13
CA SER A 91 -34.43 -14.19 -19.97
C SER A 91 -34.05 -15.32 -18.99
N ALA A 92 -33.08 -16.17 -19.31
CA ALA A 92 -32.66 -17.27 -18.45
C ALA A 92 -31.72 -16.78 -17.31
N PRO A 93 -31.62 -17.53 -16.19
CA PRO A 93 -30.61 -17.30 -15.16
C PRO A 93 -29.19 -17.25 -15.72
N ILE A 94 -28.32 -16.43 -15.11
CA ILE A 94 -26.89 -16.44 -15.44
C ILE A 94 -26.27 -17.66 -14.77
N HIS A 95 -25.88 -18.65 -15.57
CA HIS A 95 -25.32 -19.88 -15.04
C HIS A 95 -23.93 -19.67 -14.44
N ILE A 96 -23.00 -19.01 -15.13
CA ILE A 96 -21.63 -18.75 -14.64
C ILE A 96 -21.34 -17.24 -14.68
N ILE A 97 -20.68 -16.71 -13.66
CA ILE A 97 -20.23 -15.30 -13.58
C ILE A 97 -18.81 -15.13 -13.00
N GLY A 98 -18.35 -16.06 -12.18
CA GLY A 98 -17.05 -16.00 -11.52
C GLY A 98 -15.88 -16.03 -12.51
N ASP A 99 -16.05 -16.67 -13.67
CA ASP A 99 -15.06 -16.73 -14.74
C ASP A 99 -14.70 -15.32 -15.26
N ILE A 100 -15.71 -14.46 -15.47
CA ILE A 100 -15.53 -13.06 -15.87
C ILE A 100 -14.81 -12.28 -14.77
N LEU A 101 -15.11 -12.56 -13.51
CA LEU A 101 -14.47 -11.89 -12.38
C LEU A 101 -13.00 -12.31 -12.22
N CYS A 102 -12.69 -13.61 -12.35
CA CYS A 102 -11.32 -14.12 -12.40
C CYS A 102 -10.50 -13.46 -13.52
N GLU A 103 -11.07 -13.32 -14.72
CA GLU A 103 -10.39 -12.71 -15.86
C GLU A 103 -10.18 -11.19 -15.70
N ASN A 104 -11.08 -10.48 -15.02
CA ASN A 104 -11.09 -9.01 -15.05
C ASN A 104 -10.61 -8.33 -13.75
N LEU A 105 -10.75 -8.94 -12.57
CA LEU A 105 -10.28 -8.38 -11.30
C LEU A 105 -8.75 -8.13 -11.27
N PRO A 106 -7.88 -9.04 -11.76
CA PRO A 106 -6.43 -8.79 -11.82
C PRO A 106 -6.02 -7.60 -12.70
N HIS A 107 -6.90 -7.12 -13.57
CA HIS A 107 -6.66 -5.94 -14.42
C HIS A 107 -7.10 -4.61 -13.77
N LEU A 108 -7.60 -4.63 -12.52
CA LEU A 108 -7.96 -3.43 -11.77
C LEU A 108 -6.78 -2.82 -10.99
N THR A 109 -5.54 -3.22 -11.27
CA THR A 109 -4.33 -2.61 -10.69
C THR A 109 -4.20 -1.07 -10.86
N PRO A 110 -4.79 -0.38 -11.88
CA PRO A 110 -4.79 1.08 -11.93
C PRO A 110 -5.39 1.78 -10.69
N TYR A 111 -6.22 1.08 -9.90
CA TYR A 111 -6.76 1.60 -8.64
C TYR A 111 -5.67 1.84 -7.59
N ILE A 112 -4.58 1.07 -7.58
CA ILE A 112 -3.47 1.23 -6.63
C ILE A 112 -2.87 2.64 -6.79
N ARG A 113 -2.66 3.08 -8.04
CA ARG A 113 -2.14 4.42 -8.38
C ARG A 113 -3.13 5.55 -8.06
N PHE A 114 -4.43 5.33 -8.27
CA PHE A 114 -5.44 6.33 -7.96
C PHE A 114 -5.61 6.50 -6.44
N CYS A 115 -5.92 5.41 -5.74
CA CYS A 115 -6.23 5.42 -4.32
C CYS A 115 -5.05 5.88 -3.46
N SER A 116 -3.81 5.53 -3.82
CA SER A 116 -2.61 6.03 -3.12
C SER A 116 -2.48 7.56 -3.14
N ARG A 117 -3.04 8.24 -4.13
CA ARG A 117 -2.97 9.72 -4.29
C ARG A 117 -4.29 10.44 -3.95
N GLN A 118 -5.37 9.70 -3.68
CA GLN A 118 -6.70 10.27 -3.44
C GLN A 118 -6.75 11.26 -2.27
N LEU A 119 -5.92 11.05 -1.24
CA LEU A 119 -5.83 11.95 -0.09
C LEU A 119 -5.21 13.30 -0.48
N THR A 120 -4.13 13.28 -1.27
CA THR A 120 -3.51 14.50 -1.83
C THR A 120 -4.49 15.26 -2.73
N ALA A 121 -5.25 14.54 -3.56
CA ALA A 121 -6.31 15.12 -4.38
C ALA A 121 -7.40 15.81 -3.52
N ALA A 122 -7.84 15.16 -2.44
CA ALA A 122 -8.84 15.71 -1.52
C ALA A 122 -8.33 16.98 -0.81
N THR A 123 -7.10 16.97 -0.29
CA THR A 123 -6.47 18.15 0.34
C THR A 123 -6.32 19.30 -0.66
N LEU A 124 -5.95 19.03 -1.91
CA LEU A 124 -5.85 20.05 -2.96
C LEU A 124 -7.21 20.66 -3.32
N ILE A 125 -8.27 19.84 -3.44
CA ILE A 125 -9.64 20.33 -3.65
C ILE A 125 -10.11 21.19 -2.48
N GLN A 126 -9.84 20.78 -1.24
CA GLN A 126 -10.17 21.56 -0.06
C GLN A 126 -9.47 22.93 -0.10
N LYS A 127 -8.14 22.94 -0.26
CA LYS A 127 -7.33 24.16 -0.33
C LYS A 127 -7.79 25.09 -1.46
N LYS A 128 -8.19 24.55 -2.62
CA LYS A 128 -8.76 25.35 -3.72
C LYS A 128 -10.17 25.87 -3.42
N THR A 129 -11.00 25.11 -2.71
CA THR A 129 -12.36 25.53 -2.30
C THR A 129 -12.32 26.67 -1.29
N GLU A 130 -11.31 26.67 -0.42
CA GLU A 130 -11.09 27.70 0.60
C GLU A 130 -10.45 28.97 0.01
N ASN A 131 -9.42 28.82 -0.84
CA ASN A 131 -8.59 29.95 -1.31
C ASN A 131 -8.95 30.50 -2.70
N SER A 132 -9.78 29.82 -3.50
CA SER A 132 -10.18 30.27 -4.84
C SER A 132 -11.71 30.36 -5.00
N PRO A 133 -12.30 31.56 -4.92
CA PRO A 133 -13.72 31.77 -5.18
C PRO A 133 -14.16 31.30 -6.57
N GLN A 134 -13.32 31.50 -7.59
CA GLN A 134 -13.58 31.06 -8.98
C GLN A 134 -13.67 29.54 -9.08
N PHE A 135 -12.74 28.81 -8.45
CA PHE A 135 -12.80 27.34 -8.40
C PHE A 135 -14.09 26.87 -7.70
N LYS A 136 -14.41 27.48 -6.55
CA LYS A 136 -15.61 27.17 -5.76
C LYS A 136 -16.90 27.39 -6.55
N GLU A 137 -16.98 28.47 -7.32
CA GLU A 137 -18.13 28.76 -8.19
C GLU A 137 -18.27 27.72 -9.33
N VAL A 138 -17.19 27.43 -10.06
CA VAL A 138 -17.21 26.44 -11.15
C VAL A 138 -17.55 25.05 -10.61
N ALA A 139 -16.91 24.61 -9.52
CA ALA A 139 -17.19 23.31 -8.89
C ALA A 139 -18.65 23.20 -8.37
N LYS A 140 -19.20 24.30 -7.83
CA LYS A 140 -20.63 24.36 -7.46
C LYS A 140 -21.53 24.25 -8.70
N LYS A 141 -21.21 24.97 -9.79
CA LYS A 141 -21.94 24.90 -11.05
C LYS A 141 -21.93 23.48 -11.64
N CYS A 142 -20.79 22.80 -11.67
CA CYS A 142 -20.68 21.40 -12.07
C CYS A 142 -21.63 20.49 -11.26
N SER A 143 -21.72 20.74 -9.94
CA SER A 143 -22.60 19.99 -9.02
C SER A 143 -24.11 20.28 -9.22
N THR A 144 -24.49 21.22 -10.09
CA THR A 144 -25.89 21.47 -10.48
C THR A 144 -26.34 20.66 -11.70
N ASP A 145 -25.42 20.01 -12.43
CA ASP A 145 -25.77 19.12 -13.52
C ASP A 145 -26.58 17.92 -12.97
N HIS A 146 -27.76 17.69 -13.55
CA HIS A 146 -28.72 16.68 -13.08
C HIS A 146 -28.12 15.25 -12.99
N ARG A 147 -27.08 14.95 -13.80
CA ARG A 147 -26.38 13.66 -13.79
C ARG A 147 -25.62 13.44 -12.48
N THR A 148 -25.17 14.50 -11.81
CA THR A 148 -24.46 14.42 -10.52
C THR A 148 -25.37 14.12 -9.34
N LYS A 149 -26.70 14.30 -9.50
CA LYS A 149 -27.69 14.20 -8.42
C LYS A 149 -27.35 15.10 -7.21
N GLY A 150 -26.69 16.24 -7.45
CA GLY A 150 -26.26 17.19 -6.42
C GLY A 150 -25.00 16.78 -5.64
N MET A 151 -24.33 15.68 -6.01
CA MET A 151 -23.08 15.26 -5.34
C MET A 151 -21.88 16.10 -5.83
N PRO A 152 -21.04 16.62 -4.92
CA PRO A 152 -19.82 17.34 -5.29
C PRO A 152 -18.73 16.40 -5.80
N LEU A 153 -17.72 16.94 -6.50
CA LEU A 153 -16.56 16.21 -7.03
C LEU A 153 -15.89 15.32 -5.96
N SER A 154 -15.73 15.82 -4.73
CA SER A 154 -15.12 15.07 -3.63
C SER A 154 -15.85 13.75 -3.34
N SER A 155 -17.19 13.72 -3.42
CA SER A 155 -17.98 12.49 -3.26
C SER A 155 -17.77 11.49 -4.40
N PHE A 156 -17.51 11.96 -5.62
CA PHE A 156 -17.18 11.07 -6.74
C PHE A 156 -15.78 10.46 -6.61
N LEU A 157 -14.78 11.23 -6.16
CA LEU A 157 -13.40 10.74 -6.00
C LEU A 157 -13.24 9.68 -4.89
N LEU A 158 -14.23 9.53 -4.00
CA LEU A 158 -14.28 8.43 -3.01
C LEU A 158 -14.79 7.11 -3.61
N LYS A 159 -15.53 7.14 -4.73
CA LYS A 159 -16.18 5.96 -5.31
C LYS A 159 -15.19 4.83 -5.68
N PRO A 160 -13.98 5.09 -6.20
CA PRO A 160 -13.03 4.02 -6.53
C PRO A 160 -12.64 3.14 -5.34
N MET A 161 -12.25 3.74 -4.21
CA MET A 161 -11.96 3.00 -2.97
C MET A 161 -13.19 2.24 -2.46
N GLN A 162 -14.37 2.87 -2.52
CA GLN A 162 -15.64 2.25 -2.14
C GLN A 162 -16.07 1.11 -3.07
N ARG A 163 -15.62 1.07 -4.34
CA ARG A 163 -15.95 -0.04 -5.27
C ARG A 163 -15.03 -1.24 -5.06
N ILE A 164 -13.72 -1.00 -4.92
CA ILE A 164 -12.74 -2.07 -4.67
C ILE A 164 -13.10 -2.86 -3.42
N THR A 165 -13.34 -2.16 -2.30
CA THR A 165 -13.74 -2.77 -1.02
C THR A 165 -15.10 -3.47 -1.05
N LYS A 166 -15.93 -3.26 -2.08
CA LYS A 166 -17.21 -3.98 -2.25
C LYS A 166 -17.08 -5.28 -3.02
N TYR A 167 -16.11 -5.46 -3.91
CA TYR A 167 -16.02 -6.69 -4.71
C TYR A 167 -15.95 -7.96 -3.84
N PRO A 168 -15.11 -8.06 -2.78
CA PRO A 168 -15.12 -9.25 -1.91
C PRO A 168 -16.50 -9.53 -1.29
N LEU A 169 -17.17 -8.50 -0.78
CA LEU A 169 -18.48 -8.61 -0.13
C LEU A 169 -19.59 -9.06 -1.11
N MET A 170 -19.51 -8.60 -2.36
CA MET A 170 -20.47 -8.98 -3.40
C MET A 170 -20.24 -10.41 -3.90
N ILE A 171 -18.97 -10.84 -3.99
CA ILE A 171 -18.63 -12.20 -4.40
C ILE A 171 -18.94 -13.20 -3.27
N GLU A 172 -18.69 -12.84 -2.00
CA GLU A 172 -19.10 -13.64 -0.84
C GLU A 172 -20.62 -13.88 -0.80
N LYS A 173 -21.43 -12.86 -1.13
CA LYS A 173 -22.89 -13.03 -1.30
C LYS A 173 -23.24 -14.04 -2.40
N ILE A 174 -22.60 -13.96 -3.58
CA ILE A 174 -22.87 -14.88 -4.70
C ILE A 174 -22.45 -16.31 -4.33
N LEU A 175 -21.25 -16.46 -3.76
CA LEU A 175 -20.69 -17.74 -3.31
C LEU A 175 -21.58 -18.41 -2.26
N LYS A 176 -22.10 -17.64 -1.28
CA LYS A 176 -23.03 -18.15 -0.24
C LYS A 176 -24.27 -18.86 -0.80
N TYR A 177 -24.74 -18.45 -1.99
CA TYR A 177 -25.90 -19.05 -2.65
C TYR A 177 -25.51 -19.93 -3.85
N THR A 178 -24.22 -20.27 -4.00
CA THR A 178 -23.71 -21.18 -5.04
C THR A 178 -23.34 -22.52 -4.38
N PRO A 179 -23.99 -23.65 -4.72
CA PRO A 179 -23.62 -24.98 -4.20
C PRO A 179 -22.19 -25.39 -4.58
N GLU A 180 -21.54 -26.26 -3.80
CA GLU A 180 -20.15 -26.68 -4.05
C GLU A 180 -20.01 -27.49 -5.35
N GLU A 181 -21.06 -28.22 -5.74
CA GLU A 181 -21.14 -29.00 -6.97
C GLU A 181 -21.41 -28.13 -8.22
N HIS A 182 -21.71 -26.85 -8.03
CA HIS A 182 -22.06 -25.94 -9.12
C HIS A 182 -20.80 -25.44 -9.85
N PRO A 183 -20.74 -25.44 -11.20
CA PRO A 183 -19.50 -25.17 -11.95
C PRO A 183 -18.93 -23.76 -11.73
N ASP A 184 -19.74 -22.81 -11.27
CA ASP A 184 -19.34 -21.44 -10.92
C ASP A 184 -18.71 -21.31 -9.51
N TYR A 185 -18.74 -22.35 -8.68
CA TYR A 185 -18.30 -22.30 -7.28
C TYR A 185 -16.80 -22.02 -7.15
N GLN A 186 -15.96 -22.81 -7.82
CA GLN A 186 -14.51 -22.60 -7.81
C GLN A 186 -14.12 -21.24 -8.40
N TYR A 187 -14.77 -20.83 -9.51
CA TYR A 187 -14.55 -19.51 -10.08
C TYR A 187 -14.97 -18.37 -9.11
N CYS A 188 -16.00 -18.55 -8.29
CA CYS A 188 -16.37 -17.57 -7.27
C CYS A 188 -15.37 -17.56 -6.09
N LEU A 189 -14.79 -18.69 -5.70
CA LEU A 189 -13.69 -18.74 -4.72
C LEU A 189 -12.44 -18.03 -5.24
N ASP A 190 -12.02 -18.32 -6.46
CA ASP A 190 -10.82 -17.74 -7.08
C ASP A 190 -11.01 -16.23 -7.30
N ALA A 191 -12.19 -15.80 -7.75
CA ALA A 191 -12.54 -14.39 -7.88
C ALA A 191 -12.58 -13.67 -6.52
N LEU A 192 -13.03 -14.33 -5.45
CA LEU A 192 -13.02 -13.76 -4.10
C LEU A 192 -11.58 -13.55 -3.60
N GLN A 193 -10.70 -14.52 -3.83
CA GLN A 193 -9.30 -14.41 -3.48
C GLN A 193 -8.62 -13.26 -4.25
N ALA A 194 -8.84 -13.18 -5.57
CA ALA A 194 -8.35 -12.07 -6.40
C ALA A 194 -8.88 -10.70 -5.94
N ALA A 195 -10.15 -10.62 -5.52
CA ALA A 195 -10.74 -9.38 -5.00
C ALA A 195 -10.13 -8.96 -3.65
N LYS A 196 -9.78 -9.93 -2.78
CA LYS A 196 -9.11 -9.67 -1.49
C LYS A 196 -7.69 -9.20 -1.71
N GLU A 197 -6.92 -9.90 -2.55
CA GLU A 197 -5.56 -9.50 -2.92
C GLU A 197 -5.50 -8.10 -3.54
N LEU A 198 -6.46 -7.76 -4.41
CA LEU A 198 -6.59 -6.42 -4.98
C LEU A 198 -6.88 -5.35 -3.91
N CYS A 199 -7.76 -5.64 -2.93
CA CYS A 199 -7.99 -4.74 -1.79
C CYS A 199 -6.71 -4.52 -1.00
N ASP A 200 -5.96 -5.57 -0.71
CA ASP A 200 -4.72 -5.50 0.05
C ASP A 200 -3.62 -4.75 -0.69
N GLN A 201 -3.45 -4.98 -2.00
CA GLN A 201 -2.52 -4.23 -2.86
C GLN A 201 -2.86 -2.73 -2.90
N VAL A 202 -4.14 -2.37 -2.99
CA VAL A 202 -4.59 -0.97 -2.93
C VAL A 202 -4.29 -0.37 -1.56
N ASN A 203 -4.55 -1.10 -0.48
CA ASN A 203 -4.28 -0.65 0.89
C ASN A 203 -2.78 -0.50 1.18
N GLU A 204 -1.92 -1.40 0.70
CA GLU A 204 -0.47 -1.25 0.80
C GLU A 204 0.02 -0.07 -0.04
N GLY A 205 -0.47 0.12 -1.28
CA GLY A 205 -0.10 1.26 -2.11
C GLY A 205 -0.41 2.62 -1.46
N VAL A 206 -1.51 2.72 -0.70
CA VAL A 206 -1.81 3.89 0.14
C VAL A 206 -0.79 4.04 1.27
N ARG A 207 -0.49 2.97 2.02
CA ARG A 207 0.51 2.97 3.11
C ARG A 207 1.91 3.36 2.63
N GLU A 208 2.32 2.85 1.47
CA GLU A 208 3.62 3.13 0.86
C GLU A 208 3.73 4.57 0.36
N GLN A 209 2.68 5.12 -0.26
CA GLN A 209 2.66 6.51 -0.70
C GLN A 209 2.67 7.49 0.50
N GLU A 210 1.92 7.20 1.57
CA GLU A 210 2.00 7.97 2.82
C GLU A 210 3.40 7.93 3.45
N ASN A 211 4.03 6.75 3.47
CA ASN A 211 5.39 6.58 3.95
C ASN A 211 6.37 7.41 3.10
N SER A 212 6.31 7.30 1.76
CA SER A 212 7.13 8.07 0.83
C SER A 212 7.03 9.57 1.08
N SER A 213 5.80 10.10 1.23
CA SER A 213 5.58 11.52 1.51
C SER A 213 6.18 11.96 2.86
N LYS A 214 6.12 11.12 3.90
CA LYS A 214 6.75 11.39 5.20
C LYS A 214 8.28 11.34 5.12
N LEU A 215 8.86 10.41 4.34
CA LEU A 215 10.31 10.34 4.13
C LEU A 215 10.84 11.54 3.32
N GLU A 216 10.10 11.99 2.32
CA GLU A 216 10.42 13.18 1.52
C GLU A 216 10.29 14.47 2.34
N TRP A 217 9.26 14.57 3.21
CA TRP A 217 9.17 15.65 4.19
C TRP A 217 10.41 15.69 5.10
N ILE A 218 10.85 14.54 5.65
CA ILE A 218 12.04 14.45 6.49
C ILE A 218 13.29 14.88 5.72
N GLN A 219 13.42 14.44 4.46
CA GLN A 219 14.54 14.80 3.59
C GLN A 219 14.72 16.32 3.40
N ASN A 220 13.60 17.05 3.36
CA ASN A 220 13.57 18.50 3.10
C ASN A 220 13.67 19.34 4.39
N HIS A 221 13.20 18.81 5.54
CA HIS A 221 13.14 19.56 6.80
C HIS A 221 14.26 19.22 7.80
N VAL A 222 14.98 18.10 7.61
CA VAL A 222 16.05 17.65 8.52
C VAL A 222 17.44 17.81 7.90
N GLN A 223 18.28 18.64 8.54
CA GLN A 223 19.70 18.81 8.20
C GLN A 223 20.57 17.75 8.90
N CYS A 224 21.06 16.77 8.12
CA CYS A 224 22.02 15.76 8.56
C CYS A 224 23.43 16.11 8.08
N GLU A 225 24.19 16.82 8.92
CA GLU A 225 25.59 17.21 8.68
C GLU A 225 26.57 16.32 9.47
N GLY A 226 27.83 16.24 9.05
CA GLY A 226 28.88 15.52 9.79
C GLY A 226 28.80 13.99 9.69
N LEU A 227 28.11 13.46 8.69
CA LEU A 227 28.13 12.05 8.32
C LEU A 227 29.10 11.82 7.15
N PRO A 228 29.72 10.63 7.02
CA PRO A 228 30.61 10.31 5.91
C PRO A 228 29.87 10.21 4.57
N GLU A 229 28.58 9.89 4.60
CA GLU A 229 27.70 9.80 3.43
C GLU A 229 26.40 10.57 3.70
N LYS A 230 25.85 11.20 2.65
CA LYS A 230 24.57 11.92 2.73
C LYS A 230 23.42 10.92 2.84
N ILE A 231 22.62 11.02 3.90
CA ILE A 231 21.40 10.21 4.03
C ILE A 231 20.36 10.65 2.98
N THR A 232 20.00 9.71 2.11
CA THR A 232 18.76 9.75 1.33
C THR A 232 17.70 8.94 2.10
N PHE A 233 16.67 9.59 2.65
CA PHE A 233 15.67 8.93 3.50
C PHE A 233 14.76 7.99 2.71
N ASN A 234 14.24 8.44 1.56
CA ASN A 234 13.41 7.64 0.66
C ASN A 234 14.27 6.75 -0.23
N SER A 235 14.85 5.70 0.36
CA SER A 235 15.78 4.77 -0.29
C SER A 235 15.68 3.36 0.30
N VAL A 236 16.47 2.42 -0.24
CA VAL A 236 16.61 1.07 0.32
C VAL A 236 17.59 1.05 1.48
N THR A 237 17.27 0.22 2.47
CA THR A 237 18.11 -0.08 3.64
C THR A 237 19.05 -1.26 3.34
N ASN A 238 20.12 -1.38 4.13
CA ASN A 238 21.14 -2.43 3.96
C ASN A 238 20.58 -3.86 3.98
N CYS A 239 19.55 -4.13 4.81
CA CYS A 239 19.02 -5.48 4.97
C CYS A 239 17.48 -5.62 4.87
N LEU A 240 16.68 -4.58 5.06
CA LEU A 240 15.20 -4.68 5.18
C LEU A 240 14.43 -4.28 3.91
N GLY A 241 15.12 -3.93 2.82
CA GLY A 241 14.45 -3.39 1.63
C GLY A 241 14.11 -1.90 1.82
N PRO A 242 13.01 -1.38 1.24
CA PRO A 242 12.65 0.03 1.35
C PRO A 242 12.58 0.55 2.80
N ARG A 243 13.07 1.77 3.04
CA ARG A 243 12.96 2.40 4.36
C ARG A 243 11.49 2.70 4.68
N LYS A 244 11.10 2.44 5.93
CA LYS A 244 9.75 2.72 6.45
C LYS A 244 9.86 3.53 7.74
N LEU A 245 9.13 4.64 7.84
CA LEU A 245 8.96 5.38 9.09
C LEU A 245 7.93 4.66 9.97
N LEU A 246 8.39 4.09 11.08
CA LEU A 246 7.57 3.30 12.01
C LEU A 246 6.94 4.16 13.12
N TYR A 247 7.63 5.22 13.53
CA TYR A 247 7.14 6.17 14.52
C TYR A 247 7.87 7.51 14.49
N SER A 248 7.23 8.55 14.98
CA SER A 248 7.82 9.87 15.18
C SER A 248 7.10 10.60 16.31
N GLY A 249 7.82 11.45 17.04
CA GLY A 249 7.25 12.26 18.10
C GLY A 249 8.30 13.00 18.91
N THR A 250 7.83 13.96 19.73
CA THR A 250 8.68 14.71 20.65
C THR A 250 9.14 13.81 21.80
N ILE A 251 10.44 13.84 22.12
CA ILE A 251 11.02 13.15 23.28
C ILE A 251 12.05 14.07 23.96
N TYR A 252 12.13 13.99 25.29
CA TYR A 252 13.02 14.81 26.11
C TYR A 252 14.17 13.97 26.63
N LYS A 253 15.40 14.50 26.66
CA LYS A 253 16.51 13.81 27.34
C LYS A 253 16.34 13.93 28.86
N ALA A 254 16.08 12.82 29.56
CA ALA A 254 15.67 12.80 30.97
C ALA A 254 16.60 13.61 31.90
N LYS A 255 17.93 13.51 31.73
CA LYS A 255 18.92 14.21 32.58
C LYS A 255 19.04 15.72 32.36
N SER A 256 18.56 16.27 31.24
CA SER A 256 18.76 17.70 30.92
C SER A 256 17.51 18.38 30.38
N ASN A 257 16.37 17.71 30.46
CA ASN A 257 15.08 18.05 29.86
C ASN A 257 15.14 18.62 28.43
N LYS A 258 16.16 18.21 27.64
CA LYS A 258 16.39 18.78 26.32
C LYS A 258 15.39 18.18 25.34
N GLU A 259 14.56 19.03 24.75
CA GLU A 259 13.60 18.67 23.71
C GLU A 259 14.31 18.21 22.43
N LEU A 260 13.83 17.10 21.89
CA LEU A 260 14.24 16.48 20.64
C LEU A 260 12.99 15.95 19.92
N VAL A 261 13.09 15.73 18.61
CA VAL A 261 12.14 14.89 17.88
C VAL A 261 12.86 13.61 17.49
N GLY A 262 12.22 12.47 17.76
CA GLY A 262 12.67 11.17 17.30
C GLY A 262 11.97 10.79 15.99
N PHE A 263 12.72 10.19 15.06
CA PHE A 263 12.19 9.47 13.90
C PHE A 263 12.70 8.03 13.94
N LEU A 264 11.81 7.09 14.22
CA LEU A 264 12.11 5.65 14.16
C LEU A 264 11.82 5.14 12.76
N PHE A 265 12.87 4.74 12.06
CA PHE A 265 12.77 3.97 10.82
C PHE A 265 12.89 2.47 11.13
N ASN A 266 12.72 1.62 10.13
CA ASN A 266 12.97 0.19 10.25
C ASN A 266 14.46 -0.16 10.41
N ASP A 267 15.38 0.68 9.93
CA ASP A 267 16.83 0.45 10.02
C ASP A 267 17.54 1.23 11.14
N PHE A 268 17.09 2.45 11.49
CA PHE A 268 17.68 3.26 12.56
C PHE A 268 16.69 4.18 13.27
N LEU A 269 17.07 4.65 14.47
CA LEU A 269 16.46 5.78 15.16
C LEU A 269 17.30 7.05 14.92
N LEU A 270 16.68 8.07 14.36
CA LEU A 270 17.26 9.41 14.20
C LEU A 270 16.75 10.34 15.30
N LEU A 271 17.65 11.14 15.86
CA LEU A 271 17.34 12.17 16.85
C LEU A 271 17.67 13.54 16.27
N VAL A 272 16.70 14.45 16.27
CA VAL A 272 16.87 15.82 15.78
C VAL A 272 16.49 16.85 16.84
N GLN A 273 17.02 18.05 16.71
CA GLN A 273 16.66 19.22 17.51
C GLN A 273 16.03 20.28 16.59
N PRO A 274 14.90 20.91 16.96
CA PRO A 274 14.38 22.06 16.22
C PRO A 274 15.35 23.26 16.34
N GLN A 275 15.61 23.95 15.22
CA GLN A 275 16.58 25.06 15.19
C GLN A 275 16.09 26.35 15.85
N ARG A 276 14.78 26.46 16.09
CA ARG A 276 14.17 27.46 16.97
C ARG A 276 13.32 26.71 18.00
N PRO A 277 13.31 27.09 19.29
CA PRO A 277 12.30 26.59 20.22
C PRO A 277 10.92 26.91 19.65
N LEU A 278 10.02 25.94 19.59
CA LEU A 278 8.64 26.21 19.22
C LEU A 278 8.03 27.02 20.39
N GLY A 279 7.59 28.24 20.10
CA GLY A 279 7.31 29.23 21.13
C GLY A 279 6.09 28.91 21.98
N SER A 280 6.33 28.44 23.22
CA SER A 280 5.44 28.46 24.40
C SER A 280 3.95 28.08 24.22
N VAL A 281 3.62 27.32 23.18
CA VAL A 281 2.34 26.61 23.03
C VAL A 281 2.71 25.17 22.71
N VAL A 282 2.07 24.21 23.38
CA VAL A 282 2.38 22.77 23.28
C VAL A 282 2.12 22.27 21.86
N SER A 283 3.14 22.40 21.03
CA SER A 283 3.11 22.13 19.59
C SER A 283 3.74 20.77 19.37
N THR A 284 2.94 19.73 19.62
CA THR A 284 3.25 18.36 19.28
C THR A 284 3.76 18.29 17.84
N PHE A 285 4.89 17.61 17.64
CA PHE A 285 5.48 17.43 16.31
C PHE A 285 4.46 16.93 15.27
N SER A 286 4.45 17.55 14.09
CA SER A 286 3.58 17.18 12.97
C SER A 286 4.31 17.26 11.62
N PHE A 287 3.83 16.49 10.64
CA PHE A 287 4.28 16.53 9.24
C PHE A 287 3.56 17.63 8.44
N ASP A 288 3.48 18.83 9.00
CA ASP A 288 2.87 19.99 8.32
C ASP A 288 3.72 20.39 7.09
N PRO A 289 3.18 20.36 5.85
CA PRO A 289 3.91 20.78 4.65
C PRO A 289 4.23 22.28 4.60
N GLU A 290 3.53 23.12 5.38
CA GLU A 290 3.72 24.58 5.39
C GLU A 290 4.63 25.07 6.52
N THR A 291 5.18 24.14 7.32
CA THR A 291 6.05 24.51 8.44
C THR A 291 7.34 25.19 7.98
N LYS A 292 7.75 26.21 8.74
CA LYS A 292 9.05 26.88 8.58
C LYS A 292 10.08 26.41 9.62
N VAL A 293 9.75 25.35 10.37
CA VAL A 293 10.64 24.76 11.38
C VAL A 293 11.60 23.80 10.69
N HIS A 294 12.87 24.18 10.63
CA HIS A 294 13.96 23.27 10.27
C HIS A 294 14.52 22.57 11.51
N TYR A 295 14.93 21.33 11.30
CA TYR A 295 15.49 20.47 12.34
C TYR A 295 16.95 20.15 11.99
N LYS A 296 17.82 20.11 13.00
CA LYS A 296 19.21 19.68 12.84
C LYS A 296 19.42 18.34 13.53
N MET A 297 20.12 17.42 12.89
CA MET A 297 20.53 16.15 13.49
C MET A 297 21.29 16.39 14.80
N TYR A 298 20.81 15.79 15.89
CA TYR A 298 21.40 15.96 17.22
C TYR A 298 22.62 15.07 17.45
N LYS A 299 22.56 13.83 16.94
CA LYS A 299 23.63 12.83 16.97
C LYS A 299 23.52 11.93 15.73
N THR A 300 24.61 11.21 15.44
CA THR A 300 24.63 10.13 14.43
C THR A 300 23.44 9.18 14.61
N PRO A 301 22.83 8.67 13.52
CA PRO A 301 21.76 7.68 13.60
C PRO A 301 22.14 6.48 14.47
N ILE A 302 21.16 5.95 15.19
CA ILE A 302 21.29 4.81 16.10
C ILE A 302 20.72 3.59 15.38
N PHE A 303 21.57 2.73 14.82
CA PHE A 303 21.11 1.57 14.03
C PHE A 303 20.50 0.48 14.92
N LEU A 304 19.40 -0.13 14.46
CA LEU A 304 18.60 -1.02 15.31
C LEU A 304 19.17 -2.43 15.47
N ASN A 305 20.25 -2.77 14.78
CA ASN A 305 20.97 -4.04 14.93
C ASN A 305 21.72 -4.17 16.27
N GLU A 306 22.02 -3.05 16.93
CA GLU A 306 22.84 -3.00 18.15
C GLU A 306 22.12 -2.26 19.30
N VAL A 307 20.78 -2.27 19.28
CA VAL A 307 19.92 -1.60 20.27
C VAL A 307 19.26 -2.60 21.22
N ALA A 308 19.24 -2.26 22.50
CA ALA A 308 18.29 -2.84 23.46
C ALA A 308 17.57 -1.71 24.23
N VAL A 309 16.29 -1.93 24.53
CA VAL A 309 15.43 -0.93 25.18
C VAL A 309 14.90 -1.50 26.47
N LYS A 310 14.88 -0.68 27.53
CA LYS A 310 14.33 -1.03 28.83
C LYS A 310 13.32 0.04 29.25
N ALA A 311 12.11 -0.41 29.58
CA ALA A 311 11.18 0.37 30.37
C ALA A 311 11.61 0.37 31.84
N PRO A 312 11.21 1.38 32.64
CA PRO A 312 11.34 1.33 34.09
C PRO A 312 10.61 0.10 34.65
N GLN A 313 11.21 -0.50 35.68
CA GLN A 313 10.74 -1.73 36.32
C GLN A 313 10.44 -1.53 37.82
N GLY A 314 10.88 -0.42 38.42
CA GLY A 314 10.60 -0.06 39.82
C GLY A 314 9.37 0.83 39.97
N ALA A 315 8.68 0.72 41.11
CA ALA A 315 7.54 1.58 41.47
C ALA A 315 7.93 3.05 41.75
N GLU A 316 9.21 3.33 41.99
CA GLU A 316 9.77 4.67 42.25
C GLU A 316 10.33 5.35 40.98
N GLU A 317 10.37 4.65 39.84
CA GLU A 317 10.89 5.21 38.59
C GLU A 317 9.79 5.96 37.82
N ASP A 318 10.13 7.12 37.24
CA ASP A 318 9.20 7.94 36.45
C ASP A 318 8.62 7.10 35.27
N PRO A 319 7.30 6.84 35.24
CA PRO A 319 6.69 5.95 34.25
C PRO A 319 6.72 6.51 32.82
N THR A 320 7.06 7.80 32.63
CA THR A 320 7.25 8.41 31.31
C THR A 320 8.68 8.26 30.75
N VAL A 321 9.61 7.77 31.56
CA VAL A 321 11.01 7.55 31.15
C VAL A 321 11.18 6.18 30.49
N PHE A 322 12.14 6.06 29.57
CA PHE A 322 12.69 4.80 29.10
C PHE A 322 14.20 4.91 28.86
N GLN A 323 14.89 3.77 28.87
CA GLN A 323 16.32 3.67 28.61
C GLN A 323 16.59 2.93 27.31
N LEU A 324 17.56 3.42 26.56
CA LEU A 324 18.00 2.86 25.29
C LEU A 324 19.52 2.67 25.35
N SER A 325 19.98 1.43 25.29
CA SER A 325 21.39 1.08 25.11
C SER A 325 21.68 0.87 23.63
N HIS A 326 22.79 1.43 23.15
CA HIS A 326 23.34 1.18 21.82
C HIS A 326 24.86 1.09 21.90
N ILE A 327 25.39 -0.11 21.65
CA ILE A 327 26.80 -0.45 21.93
C ILE A 327 27.12 -0.05 23.39
N ASP A 328 28.22 0.67 23.65
CA ASP A 328 28.64 1.08 25.00
C ASP A 328 27.96 2.37 25.51
N ARG A 329 26.87 2.82 24.87
CA ARG A 329 26.22 4.10 25.18
C ARG A 329 24.79 3.91 25.68
N TRP A 330 24.51 4.50 26.84
CA TRP A 330 23.17 4.59 27.41
C TRP A 330 22.55 5.97 27.17
N TYR A 331 21.32 5.96 26.68
CA TYR A 331 20.46 7.12 26.54
C TYR A 331 19.24 6.92 27.45
N SER A 332 18.78 8.00 28.08
CA SER A 332 17.57 8.02 28.88
C SER A 332 16.67 9.14 28.37
N PHE A 333 15.48 8.75 27.92
CA PHE A 333 14.50 9.61 27.28
C PHE A 333 13.22 9.63 28.10
N LYS A 334 12.46 10.71 27.98
CA LYS A 334 11.17 10.95 28.60
C LYS A 334 10.16 11.35 27.52
N SER A 335 9.00 10.72 27.49
CA SER A 335 7.87 11.10 26.62
C SER A 335 6.93 12.09 27.34
N LEU A 336 5.89 12.57 26.66
CA LEU A 336 4.83 13.36 27.30
C LEU A 336 3.87 12.47 28.11
N THR A 337 3.62 11.25 27.63
CA THR A 337 2.71 10.30 28.29
C THR A 337 3.30 8.89 28.39
N GLN A 338 2.83 8.09 29.34
CA GLN A 338 3.22 6.68 29.45
C GLN A 338 2.86 5.87 28.18
N LEU A 339 1.72 6.17 27.53
CA LEU A 339 1.30 5.53 26.29
C LEU A 339 2.27 5.77 25.13
N GLU A 340 2.84 6.98 25.03
CA GLU A 340 3.91 7.28 24.07
C GLU A 340 5.20 6.53 24.42
N ARG A 341 5.58 6.46 25.70
CA ARG A 341 6.75 5.67 26.15
C ARG A 341 6.61 4.22 25.75
N ASP A 342 5.45 3.62 26.03
CA ASP A 342 5.17 2.22 25.69
C ASP A 342 5.14 2.02 24.17
N SER A 343 4.65 3.00 23.41
CA SER A 343 4.72 2.99 21.94
C SER A 343 6.18 3.04 21.43
N TRP A 344 7.03 3.90 21.99
CA TRP A 344 8.46 3.94 21.67
C TRP A 344 9.16 2.62 22.00
N VAL A 345 9.03 2.12 23.23
CA VAL A 345 9.66 0.88 23.67
C VAL A 345 9.22 -0.31 22.81
N LYS A 346 7.91 -0.49 22.61
CA LYS A 346 7.33 -1.58 21.80
C LYS A 346 7.82 -1.53 20.35
N LYS A 347 7.80 -0.36 19.71
CA LYS A 347 8.17 -0.23 18.29
C LYS A 347 9.66 -0.36 18.05
N ILE A 348 10.52 0.21 18.91
CA ILE A 348 11.97 0.04 18.78
C ILE A 348 12.35 -1.43 18.98
N ALA A 349 11.80 -2.09 20.01
CA ALA A 349 12.06 -3.51 20.27
C ALA A 349 11.59 -4.42 19.12
N ALA A 350 10.40 -4.15 18.56
CA ALA A 350 9.88 -4.89 17.41
C ALA A 350 10.76 -4.70 16.15
N ALA A 351 11.13 -3.46 15.84
CA ALA A 351 11.95 -3.15 14.67
C ALA A 351 13.39 -3.70 14.78
N SER A 352 14.00 -3.63 15.97
CA SER A 352 15.30 -4.26 16.24
C SER A 352 15.24 -5.79 16.07
N LYS A 353 14.19 -6.44 16.60
CA LYS A 353 13.96 -7.87 16.40
C LYS A 353 13.79 -8.23 14.92
N GLU A 354 12.97 -7.47 14.18
CA GLU A 354 12.77 -7.67 12.73
C GLU A 354 14.08 -7.51 11.93
N TYR A 355 14.90 -6.51 12.29
CA TYR A 355 16.23 -6.31 11.71
C TYR A 355 17.10 -7.55 11.91
N LEU A 356 17.25 -8.00 13.15
CA LEU A 356 18.11 -9.13 13.53
C LEU A 356 17.63 -10.44 12.90
N GLU A 357 16.33 -10.71 12.87
CA GLU A 357 15.78 -11.89 12.20
C GLU A 357 16.01 -11.86 10.68
N THR A 358 15.85 -10.70 10.04
CA THR A 358 16.03 -10.56 8.59
C THR A 358 17.49 -10.69 8.17
N ASP A 359 18.42 -10.07 8.92
CA ASP A 359 19.85 -10.21 8.69
C ASP A 359 20.31 -11.66 8.92
N ARG A 360 19.82 -12.33 9.97
CA ARG A 360 20.09 -13.77 10.19
C ARG A 360 19.63 -14.62 9.01
N ARG A 361 18.38 -14.45 8.57
CA ARG A 361 17.82 -15.15 7.38
C ARG A 361 18.61 -14.86 6.10
N LYS A 362 19.14 -13.64 5.92
CA LYS A 362 20.01 -13.31 4.78
C LYS A 362 21.35 -14.03 4.85
N ARG A 363 21.99 -14.09 6.03
CA ARG A 363 23.25 -14.83 6.24
C ARG A 363 23.07 -16.33 6.04
N GLU A 364 21.99 -16.91 6.58
CA GLU A 364 21.60 -18.31 6.38
C GLU A 364 21.43 -18.63 4.88
N ARG A 365 20.63 -17.84 4.15
CA ARG A 365 20.45 -18.01 2.69
C ARG A 365 21.75 -17.88 1.91
N ALA A 366 22.61 -16.91 2.27
CA ALA A 366 23.91 -16.73 1.62
C ALA A 366 24.86 -17.91 1.89
N TYR A 367 24.82 -18.48 3.10
CA TYR A 367 25.60 -19.67 3.46
C TYR A 367 25.13 -20.91 2.70
N SER A 368 23.82 -21.22 2.70
CA SER A 368 23.27 -22.33 1.91
C SER A 368 23.54 -22.17 0.41
N SER A 369 23.44 -20.95 -0.13
CA SER A 369 23.79 -20.67 -1.54
C SER A 369 25.27 -20.93 -1.85
N ARG A 370 26.17 -20.70 -0.89
CA ARG A 370 27.60 -21.02 -1.03
C ARG A 370 27.86 -22.51 -0.94
N GLN A 371 27.22 -23.23 0.00
CA GLN A 371 27.31 -24.69 0.09
C GLN A 371 26.80 -25.38 -1.18
N MET A 372 25.66 -24.95 -1.75
CA MET A 372 25.16 -25.48 -3.01
C MET A 372 26.12 -25.24 -4.19
N ARG A 373 26.86 -24.12 -4.21
CA ARG A 373 27.91 -23.87 -5.21
C ARG A 373 29.15 -24.75 -5.05
N THR A 374 29.41 -25.30 -3.85
CA THR A 374 30.53 -26.23 -3.64
C THR A 374 30.21 -27.69 -4.03
N THR A 375 28.95 -28.03 -4.29
CA THR A 375 28.53 -29.38 -4.71
C THR A 375 28.05 -29.41 -6.16
N GLY A 376 28.99 -29.32 -7.11
CA GLY A 376 28.75 -29.64 -8.53
C GLY A 376 29.35 -28.65 -9.53
N VAL A 377 30.52 -28.97 -10.08
CA VAL A 377 31.15 -28.20 -11.18
C VAL A 377 30.80 -28.84 -12.54
N GLY A 378 29.51 -28.79 -12.88
CA GLY A 378 29.00 -29.14 -14.23
C GLY A 378 29.05 -30.62 -14.62
N ARG A 379 28.63 -30.89 -15.86
CA ARG A 379 28.86 -32.15 -16.58
C ARG A 379 29.60 -31.80 -17.86
N LEU A 380 30.75 -32.43 -18.10
CA LEU A 380 31.52 -32.25 -19.33
C LEU A 380 31.23 -33.44 -20.25
N LEU A 381 30.65 -33.17 -21.42
CA LEU A 381 30.42 -34.17 -22.45
C LEU A 381 31.72 -34.33 -23.25
N PHE A 382 32.39 -35.47 -23.10
CA PHE A 382 33.52 -35.85 -23.93
C PHE A 382 33.06 -36.90 -24.96
N VAL A 383 33.41 -36.67 -26.22
CA VAL A 383 33.31 -37.70 -27.28
C VAL A 383 34.69 -38.31 -27.43
N VAL A 384 34.83 -39.59 -27.07
CA VAL A 384 36.07 -40.35 -27.31
C VAL A 384 36.09 -40.70 -28.81
N LEU A 385 36.95 -40.02 -29.56
CA LEU A 385 37.05 -40.22 -31.02
C LEU A 385 37.83 -41.49 -31.38
N GLU A 386 38.85 -41.84 -30.60
CA GLU A 386 39.63 -43.07 -30.77
C GLU A 386 40.28 -43.48 -29.43
N GLY A 387 40.43 -44.79 -29.20
CA GLY A 387 41.01 -45.34 -27.97
C GLY A 387 42.16 -46.28 -28.27
N ALA A 388 43.38 -45.89 -27.89
CA ALA A 388 44.57 -46.72 -28.06
C ALA A 388 44.80 -47.64 -26.86
N ASN A 389 44.97 -48.95 -27.12
CA ASN A 389 45.36 -49.92 -26.09
C ASN A 389 46.86 -49.77 -25.78
N LEU A 390 47.19 -49.09 -24.69
CA LEU A 390 48.56 -49.01 -24.17
C LEU A 390 48.88 -50.31 -23.41
N MET A 391 49.59 -51.22 -24.08
CA MET A 391 50.17 -52.40 -23.44
C MET A 391 51.21 -51.97 -22.38
N ALA A 392 51.13 -52.56 -21.18
CA ALA A 392 52.07 -52.25 -20.10
C ALA A 392 53.51 -52.64 -20.49
N CYS A 393 54.47 -51.74 -20.29
CA CYS A 393 55.89 -52.08 -20.35
C CYS A 393 56.18 -53.20 -19.34
N LYS A 394 56.74 -54.31 -19.82
CA LYS A 394 57.21 -55.38 -18.93
C LYS A 394 58.36 -54.87 -18.08
N GLU A 395 58.30 -55.13 -16.79
CA GLU A 395 59.35 -54.81 -15.83
C GLU A 395 60.66 -55.49 -16.25
N GLY A 396 61.71 -54.70 -16.47
CA GLY A 396 63.06 -55.20 -16.60
C GLY A 396 63.56 -55.66 -15.23
N LYS A 397 63.64 -56.98 -15.00
CA LYS A 397 64.39 -57.52 -13.87
C LYS A 397 65.87 -57.52 -14.20
N GLU A 398 66.62 -56.64 -13.55
CA GLU A 398 68.05 -56.83 -13.34
C GLU A 398 68.26 -57.97 -12.33
N THR A 399 69.07 -58.97 -12.70
CA THR A 399 69.90 -59.79 -11.79
C THR A 399 70.79 -60.72 -12.61
N GLY A 400 72.11 -60.64 -12.41
CA GLY A 400 73.10 -61.55 -13.03
C GLY A 400 74.32 -60.84 -13.56
#